data_AF-A0A0M1P278-F1
#
_entry.id   AF-A0A0M1P278-F1
#
_cell.length_a   1.000
_cell.length_b   1.000
_cell.length_c   1.000
_cell.angle_alpha   90.00
_cell.angle_beta   90.00
_cell.angle_gamma   90.00
#
_symmetry.space_group_name_H-M   'P 1'
#
loop_
_entity.id
_entity.type
_entity.pdbx_description
1 polymer ?
#
loop_
_entity_poly.entity_id
_entity_poly.type
_entity_poly.pdbx_seq_one_letter_code
_entity_poly.pdbx_strand_id
1 'polypeptide(L)'
;MSNYPTNLSSAARRIRRISDPSYPLCREDIIWVLHYVQKKVASKDPNLLDLSKPRLLRNFSSYCEAALLLHSSGNHFHAKNDDVRTCLLNAMYGLPELADALSPIQDHTID
;
A
#
# COMPACT_ATOMS: atom_id res chain seq x y z
N MET A 1 -11.06 -21.32 -2.35
CA MET A 1 -11.90 -20.34 -1.62
C MET A 1 -11.00 -19.67 -0.60
N SER A 2 -10.77 -18.36 -0.72
CA SER A 2 -9.79 -17.65 0.11
C SER A 2 -10.47 -17.13 1.38
N ASN A 3 -10.15 -17.71 2.53
CA ASN A 3 -10.59 -17.22 3.85
C ASN A 3 -9.87 -15.91 4.17
N TYR A 4 -10.46 -14.79 3.80
CA TYR A 4 -10.04 -13.47 4.29
C TYR A 4 -10.67 -13.22 5.66
N PRO A 5 -9.97 -12.55 6.59
CA PRO A 5 -10.59 -12.15 7.85
C PRO A 5 -11.82 -11.29 7.54
N THR A 6 -12.96 -11.69 8.08
CA THR A 6 -14.30 -11.16 7.76
C THR A 6 -14.47 -9.68 8.14
N ASN A 7 -13.45 -9.03 8.70
CA ASN A 7 -13.49 -7.66 9.24
C ASN A 7 -12.51 -6.66 8.59
N LEU A 8 -11.82 -7.01 7.49
CA LEU A 8 -10.97 -6.01 6.80
C LEU A 8 -11.82 -4.99 6.04
N SER A 9 -11.49 -3.71 6.20
CA SER A 9 -12.03 -2.63 5.37
C SER A 9 -11.78 -2.90 3.88
N SER A 10 -12.57 -2.27 3.01
CA SER A 10 -12.37 -2.38 1.55
C SER A 10 -10.98 -1.91 1.12
N ALA A 11 -10.43 -0.89 1.80
CA ALA A 11 -9.07 -0.41 1.59
C ALA A 11 -8.04 -1.47 2.01
N ALA A 12 -8.15 -2.04 3.22
CA ALA A 12 -7.22 -3.05 3.71
C ALA A 12 -7.20 -4.31 2.82
N ARG A 13 -8.37 -4.76 2.32
CA ARG A 13 -8.43 -5.87 1.35
C ARG A 13 -7.70 -5.55 0.04
N ARG A 14 -7.82 -4.32 -0.46
CA ARG A 14 -7.11 -3.91 -1.68
C ARG A 14 -5.61 -3.81 -1.43
N ILE A 15 -5.19 -3.24 -0.31
CA ILE A 15 -3.78 -3.15 0.09
C ILE A 15 -3.18 -4.56 0.22
N ARG A 16 -3.90 -5.51 0.82
CA ARG A 16 -3.44 -6.91 0.94
C ARG A 16 -3.16 -7.54 -0.42
N ARG A 17 -4.04 -7.34 -1.42
CA ARG A 17 -3.80 -7.82 -2.78
C ARG A 17 -2.58 -7.17 -3.41
N ILE A 18 -2.42 -5.86 -3.23
CA ILE A 18 -1.26 -5.11 -3.76
C ILE A 18 0.04 -5.58 -3.11
N SER A 19 0.03 -5.93 -1.82
CA SER A 19 1.22 -6.43 -1.11
C SER A 19 1.62 -7.85 -1.49
N ASP A 20 0.73 -8.65 -2.08
CA ASP A 20 1.03 -10.02 -2.51
C ASP A 20 1.99 -10.00 -3.71
N PRO A 21 3.19 -10.59 -3.61
CA PRO A 21 4.14 -10.68 -4.72
C PRO A 21 3.59 -11.46 -5.92
N SER A 22 2.71 -12.44 -5.69
CA SER A 22 2.10 -13.28 -6.72
C SER A 22 1.01 -12.55 -7.51
N TYR A 23 0.52 -11.42 -6.98
CA TYR A 23 -0.50 -10.62 -7.63
C TYR A 23 0.14 -9.71 -8.70
N PRO A 24 -0.34 -9.73 -9.95
CA PRO A 24 0.17 -8.85 -11.00
C PRO A 24 -0.27 -7.41 -10.73
N LEU A 25 0.67 -6.58 -10.27
CA LEU A 25 0.40 -5.17 -10.01
C LEU A 25 0.04 -4.44 -11.31
N CYS A 26 -1.14 -3.81 -11.34
CA CYS A 26 -1.60 -3.03 -12.49
C CYS A 26 -1.51 -1.52 -12.25
N ARG A 27 -1.68 -0.76 -13.34
CA ARG A 27 -1.63 0.70 -13.32
C ARG A 27 -2.68 1.30 -12.38
N GLU A 28 -3.88 0.75 -12.38
CA GLU A 28 -5.02 1.22 -11.58
C GLU A 28 -4.77 1.05 -10.08
N ASP A 29 -4.03 0.01 -9.68
CA ASP A 29 -3.69 -0.22 -8.28
C ASP A 29 -2.69 0.81 -7.75
N ILE A 30 -1.71 1.18 -8.56
CA ILE A 30 -0.72 2.22 -8.22
C ILE A 30 -1.42 3.56 -8.06
N ILE A 31 -2.24 3.94 -9.04
CA ILE A 31 -3.03 5.17 -9.01
C ILE A 31 -3.93 5.20 -7.78
N TRP A 32 -4.57 4.09 -7.48
CA TRP A 32 -5.42 3.98 -6.30
C TRP A 32 -4.63 4.23 -5.01
N VAL A 33 -3.44 3.62 -4.84
CA VAL A 33 -2.61 3.85 -3.64
C VAL A 33 -2.15 5.31 -3.56
N LEU A 34 -1.70 5.91 -4.65
CA LEU A 34 -1.26 7.32 -4.65
C LEU A 34 -2.39 8.26 -4.22
N HIS A 35 -3.60 8.08 -4.79
CA HIS A 35 -4.77 8.85 -4.37
C HIS A 35 -5.16 8.57 -2.92
N TYR A 36 -5.04 7.33 -2.47
CA TYR A 36 -5.34 6.95 -1.10
C TYR A 36 -4.43 7.65 -0.09
N VAL A 37 -3.11 7.62 -0.31
CA VAL A 37 -2.13 8.34 0.51
C VAL A 37 -2.39 9.85 0.48
N GLN A 38 -2.63 10.42 -0.70
CA GLN A 38 -2.94 11.85 -0.84
C GLN A 38 -4.19 12.24 -0.04
N LYS A 39 -5.24 11.41 -0.07
CA LYS A 39 -6.46 11.65 0.71
C LYS A 39 -6.17 11.64 2.21
N LYS A 40 -5.37 10.70 2.70
CA LYS A 40 -4.98 10.59 4.12
C LYS A 40 -4.14 11.77 4.59
N VAL A 41 -3.22 12.25 3.75
CA VAL A 41 -2.44 13.47 4.00
C VAL A 41 -3.34 14.69 4.04
N ALA A 42 -4.25 14.85 3.06
CA ALA A 42 -5.18 15.97 3.00
C ALA A 42 -6.13 16.01 4.19
N SER A 43 -6.56 14.85 4.69
CA SER A 43 -7.37 14.74 5.91
C SER A 43 -6.57 14.91 7.20
N LYS A 44 -5.25 15.11 7.13
CA LYS A 44 -4.35 15.19 8.29
C LYS A 44 -4.51 13.99 9.23
N ASP A 45 -4.49 12.77 8.66
CA ASP A 45 -4.66 11.53 9.43
C ASP A 45 -3.70 11.53 10.64
N PRO A 46 -4.22 11.33 11.87
CA PRO A 46 -3.41 11.46 13.08
C PRO A 46 -2.23 10.49 13.11
N ASN A 47 -2.36 9.31 12.50
CA ASN A 47 -1.27 8.34 12.45
C ASN A 47 -0.12 8.83 11.57
N LEU A 48 -0.39 9.63 10.53
CA LEU A 48 0.65 10.26 9.73
C LEU A 48 1.31 11.43 10.48
N LEU A 49 0.54 12.19 11.25
CA LEU A 49 1.06 13.31 12.03
C LEU A 49 1.98 12.86 13.18
N ASP A 50 1.73 11.68 13.75
CA ASP A 50 2.53 11.11 14.82
C ASP A 50 3.86 10.50 14.33
N LEU A 51 4.04 10.34 13.01
CA LEU A 51 5.29 9.86 12.45
C LEU A 51 6.43 10.86 12.66
N SER A 52 7.62 10.32 12.91
CA SER A 52 8.85 11.12 12.96
C SER A 52 9.13 11.79 11.60
N LYS A 53 9.75 12.98 11.63
CA LYS A 53 10.13 13.72 10.40
C LYS A 53 10.93 12.88 9.40
N PRO A 54 11.95 12.08 9.81
CA PRO A 54 12.68 11.23 8.87
C PRO A 54 11.79 10.17 8.21
N ARG A 55 10.81 9.61 8.93
CA ARG A 55 9.87 8.63 8.37
C ARG A 55 8.91 9.27 7.38
N LEU A 56 8.42 10.48 7.66
CA LEU A 56 7.61 11.26 6.72
C LEU A 56 8.36 11.58 5.42
N LEU A 57 9.62 12.00 5.50
CA LEU A 57 10.46 12.22 4.32
C LEU A 57 10.64 10.94 3.49
N ARG A 58 10.79 9.79 4.15
CA ARG A 58 10.88 8.49 3.47
C ARG A 58 9.56 8.11 2.80
N ASN A 59 8.41 8.30 3.46
CA ASN A 59 7.10 8.09 2.83
C ASN A 59 6.94 8.97 1.59
N PHE A 60 7.33 10.24 1.69
CA PHE A 60 7.26 11.18 0.57
C PHE A 60 8.19 10.79 -0.58
N SER A 61 9.44 10.39 -0.31
CA SER A 61 10.36 9.90 -1.34
C SER A 61 9.77 8.70 -2.09
N SER A 62 9.28 7.71 -1.34
CA SER A 62 8.65 6.52 -1.94
C SER A 62 7.37 6.85 -2.71
N TYR A 63 6.58 7.82 -2.27
CA TYR A 63 5.43 8.32 -3.03
C TYR A 63 5.88 8.94 -4.37
N CYS A 64 6.91 9.78 -4.36
CA CYS A 64 7.46 10.41 -5.55
C CYS A 64 8.06 9.37 -6.52
N GLU A 65 8.81 8.40 -6.00
CA GLU A 65 9.39 7.30 -6.79
C GLU A 65 8.28 6.47 -7.46
N ALA A 66 7.25 6.07 -6.72
CA ALA A 66 6.09 5.36 -7.29
C ALA A 66 5.40 6.18 -8.39
N ALA A 67 5.23 7.48 -8.18
CA ALA A 67 4.68 8.37 -9.21
C ALA A 67 5.58 8.44 -10.44
N LEU A 68 6.90 8.64 -10.28
CA LEU A 68 7.84 8.66 -11.41
C LEU A 68 7.85 7.33 -12.17
N LEU A 69 7.82 6.21 -11.45
CA LEU A 69 7.75 4.88 -12.06
C LEU A 69 6.45 4.71 -12.86
N LEU A 70 5.31 5.17 -12.34
CA LEU A 70 4.03 5.18 -13.05
C LEU A 70 4.08 5.99 -14.35
N HIS A 71 4.75 7.15 -14.35
CA HIS A 71 4.87 8.01 -15.52
C HIS A 71 5.90 7.50 -16.53
N SER A 72 7.04 6.98 -16.06
CA SER A 72 8.14 6.46 -16.89
C SER A 72 7.80 5.14 -17.59
N SER A 73 6.79 4.44 -17.09
CA SER A 73 6.31 3.20 -17.66
C SER A 73 5.35 3.47 -18.82
N GLY A 74 5.91 3.70 -20.02
CA GLY A 74 5.22 3.24 -21.25
C GLY A 74 5.02 1.71 -21.21
N ASN A 75 4.33 1.12 -22.19
CA ASN A 75 3.79 -0.27 -22.28
C ASN A 75 4.57 -1.49 -21.69
N HIS A 76 5.74 -1.36 -21.09
CA HIS A 76 6.54 -2.42 -20.47
C HIS A 76 6.63 -2.28 -18.93
N PHE A 77 5.52 -2.53 -18.24
CA PHE A 77 5.39 -2.38 -16.78
C PHE A 77 6.01 -3.54 -15.96
N HIS A 78 6.18 -4.73 -16.56
CA HIS A 78 6.38 -5.98 -15.82
C HIS A 78 7.71 -6.12 -15.05
N ALA A 79 8.80 -5.48 -15.48
CA ALA A 79 10.13 -5.65 -14.86
C ALA A 79 10.36 -4.78 -13.61
N LYS A 80 9.47 -3.83 -13.32
CA LYS A 80 9.61 -2.87 -12.19
C LYS A 80 8.61 -3.12 -11.05
N ASN A 81 7.86 -4.23 -11.10
CA ASN A 81 6.72 -4.46 -10.21
C ASN A 81 7.09 -4.51 -8.73
N ASP A 82 8.23 -5.13 -8.38
CA ASP A 82 8.64 -5.26 -6.98
C ASP A 82 9.19 -3.94 -6.40
N ASP A 83 9.90 -3.16 -7.22
CA ASP A 83 10.35 -1.81 -6.86
C ASP A 83 9.15 -0.89 -6.62
N VAL A 84 8.17 -0.91 -7.54
CA VAL A 84 6.93 -0.13 -7.40
C VAL A 84 6.17 -0.57 -6.16
N ARG A 85 5.97 -1.88 -5.94
CA ARG A 85 5.29 -2.40 -4.75
C ARG A 85 5.96 -1.92 -3.48
N THR A 86 7.29 -2.01 -3.40
CA THR A 86 8.06 -1.52 -2.25
C THR A 86 7.85 -0.03 -2.02
N CYS A 87 7.82 0.78 -3.08
CA CYS A 87 7.52 2.20 -2.99
C CYS A 87 6.10 2.45 -2.45
N LEU A 88 5.09 1.74 -2.95
CA LEU A 88 3.70 1.87 -2.51
C LEU A 88 3.53 1.52 -1.04
N LEU A 89 4.12 0.42 -0.57
CA LEU A 89 4.05 0.01 0.83
C LEU A 89 4.75 1.01 1.74
N ASN A 90 5.91 1.55 1.33
CA ASN A 90 6.61 2.58 2.09
C ASN A 90 5.84 3.91 2.13
N ALA A 91 5.14 4.29 1.06
CA ALA A 91 4.33 5.50 1.02
C ALA A 91 3.15 5.42 2.00
N MET A 92 2.58 4.23 2.19
CA MET A 92 1.47 3.97 3.12
C MET A 92 1.91 3.68 4.56
N TYR A 93 3.22 3.67 4.86
CA TYR A 93 3.71 3.35 6.20
C TYR A 93 3.08 4.25 7.27
N GLY A 94 2.61 3.66 8.36
CA GLY A 94 1.91 4.35 9.45
C GLY A 94 0.39 4.40 9.29
N LEU A 95 -0.17 4.00 8.14
CA LEU A 95 -1.63 3.90 7.98
C LEU A 95 -2.15 2.58 8.59
N PRO A 96 -3.25 2.62 9.36
CA PRO A 96 -3.80 1.43 10.02
C PRO A 96 -4.25 0.37 9.01
N GLU A 97 -4.80 0.77 7.86
CA GLU A 97 -5.28 -0.19 6.86
C GLU A 97 -4.13 -0.99 6.21
N LEU A 98 -2.90 -0.45 6.22
CA LEU A 98 -1.72 -1.20 5.82
C LEU A 98 -1.33 -2.22 6.89
N ALA A 99 -1.37 -1.85 8.17
CA ALA A 99 -1.11 -2.78 9.27
C ALA A 99 -2.13 -3.95 9.28
N ASP A 100 -3.41 -3.64 9.09
CA ASP A 100 -4.48 -4.64 8.98
C ASP A 100 -4.27 -5.57 7.79
N ALA A 101 -3.86 -5.01 6.64
CA ALA A 101 -3.62 -5.78 5.43
C ALA A 101 -2.47 -6.77 5.60
N LEU A 102 -1.39 -6.37 6.27
CA LEU A 102 -0.18 -7.17 6.49
C LEU A 102 -0.27 -8.11 7.70
N SER A 103 -1.28 -7.94 8.55
CA SER A 103 -1.47 -8.81 9.72
C SER A 103 -1.73 -10.27 9.27
N PRO A 104 -1.11 -11.26 9.94
CA PRO A 104 -1.32 -12.66 9.60
C PRO A 104 -2.79 -13.05 9.77
N ILE A 105 -3.27 -13.97 8.93
CA ILE A 105 -4.61 -14.55 9.07
C ILE A 105 -4.59 -15.35 10.37
N GLN A 106 -5.30 -14.89 11.40
CA GLN A 106 -5.53 -15.70 12.60
C GLN A 106 -6.41 -16.88 12.21
N ASP A 107 -5.79 -18.06 12.07
CA ASP A 107 -6.49 -19.32 11.97
C ASP A 107 -6.98 -19.64 13.40
N HIS A 108 -8.25 -19.38 13.68
CA HIS A 108 -8.85 -19.93 14.90
C HIS A 108 -8.93 -21.44 14.70
N THR A 109 -7.90 -22.15 15.15
CA THR A 109 -7.98 -23.58 15.43
C THR A 109 -9.09 -23.76 16.46
N ILE A 110 -10.22 -24.28 15.99
CA ILE A 110 -11.31 -24.76 16.85
C ILE A 110 -10.84 -26.12 17.36
N ASP A 111 -10.52 -26.20 18.65
CA ASP A 111 -10.44 -27.45 19.42
C ASP A 111 -11.84 -28.09 19.55
#